data_AF-L0IX90-F1
#
_entry.id   AF-L0IX90-F1
#
_cell.length_a   1.000
_cell.length_b   1.000
_cell.length_c   1.000
_cell.angle_alpha   90.00
_cell.angle_beta   90.00
_cell.angle_gamma   90.00
#
_symmetry.space_group_name_H-M   'P 1'
#
loop_
_entity.id
_entity.type
_entity.pdbx_description
1 polymer ?
#
loop_
_entity_poly.entity_id
_entity_poly.type
_entity_poly.pdbx_seq_one_letter_code
_entity_poly.pdbx_strand_id
1 'polypeptide(L)'
;MSSYRECMPRTDENGRQLKALLDYLLDGDIDAKDIYDALGISSSTYYRRIKESDYPNAEELRRVADRFALSYPDLQIQFGLMSRQEVWSYVESAPFTTMTAVQDAVQTKQSTRPPKLSEMKPRADAPPL
;
A
#
# COMPACT_ATOMS: atom_id res chain seq x y z
N MET A 1 12.20 -4.44 39.89
CA MET A 1 13.16 -4.38 38.76
C MET A 1 12.35 -4.43 37.48
N SER A 2 12.30 -3.33 36.73
CA SER A 2 11.51 -3.21 35.51
C SER A 2 12.22 -3.97 34.38
N SER A 3 11.66 -5.12 34.00
CA SER A 3 12.09 -5.84 32.80
C SER A 3 11.74 -4.97 31.59
N TYR A 4 12.73 -4.27 31.04
CA TYR A 4 12.70 -3.85 29.66
C TYR A 4 12.74 -5.12 28.82
N ARG A 5 11.58 -5.77 28.64
CA ARG A 5 11.42 -6.79 27.62
C ARG A 5 11.69 -6.09 26.31
N GLU A 6 12.85 -6.38 25.75
CA GLU A 6 13.22 -6.13 24.38
C GLU A 6 12.16 -6.84 23.52
N CYS A 7 11.03 -6.16 23.30
CA CYS A 7 9.97 -6.63 22.43
C CYS A 7 10.57 -6.59 21.03
N MET A 8 11.19 -7.70 20.63
CA MET A 8 11.73 -7.78 19.29
C MET A 8 10.57 -7.68 18.30
N PRO A 9 10.61 -6.71 17.38
CA PRO A 9 9.60 -6.60 16.34
C PRO A 9 9.57 -7.89 15.53
N ARG A 10 8.41 -8.19 14.95
CA ARG A 10 8.23 -9.34 14.07
C ARG A 10 9.15 -9.17 12.87
N THR A 11 10.08 -10.11 12.72
CA THR A 11 11.00 -10.18 11.60
C THR A 11 10.52 -11.19 10.56
N ASP A 12 10.90 -10.94 9.32
CA ASP A 12 10.75 -11.80 8.14
C ASP A 12 11.41 -13.19 8.33
N GLU A 13 11.14 -14.14 7.42
CA GLU A 13 11.78 -15.46 7.38
C GLU A 13 13.33 -15.40 7.43
N ASN A 14 13.92 -14.31 6.92
CA ASN A 14 15.36 -14.05 6.91
C ASN A 14 15.86 -13.25 8.14
N GLY A 15 15.02 -13.05 9.15
CA GLY A 15 15.36 -12.23 10.33
C GLY A 15 15.40 -10.73 10.05
N ARG A 16 14.81 -10.28 8.93
CA ARG A 16 14.83 -8.87 8.49
C ARG A 16 13.60 -8.11 8.99
N GLN A 17 13.79 -6.85 9.37
CA GLN A 17 12.66 -5.97 9.67
C GLN A 17 11.98 -5.49 8.39
N LEU A 18 10.75 -4.96 8.50
CA LEU A 18 9.99 -4.45 7.36
C LEU A 18 10.79 -3.51 6.47
N LYS A 19 11.51 -2.54 7.04
CA LYS A 19 12.37 -1.65 6.24
C LYS A 19 13.34 -2.45 5.38
N ALA A 20 14.08 -3.40 5.96
CA ALA A 20 15.11 -4.14 5.23
C ALA A 20 14.52 -5.08 4.17
N LEU A 21 13.31 -5.62 4.39
CA LEU A 21 12.59 -6.36 3.36
C LEU A 21 12.17 -5.43 2.21
N LEU A 22 11.60 -4.27 2.52
CA LEU A 22 11.21 -3.29 1.50
C LEU A 22 12.43 -2.78 0.72
N ASP A 23 13.50 -2.45 1.42
CA ASP A 23 14.79 -2.05 0.85
C ASP A 23 15.30 -3.12 -0.13
N TYR A 24 15.20 -4.40 0.22
CA TYR A 24 15.56 -5.49 -0.68
C TYR A 24 14.62 -5.65 -1.88
N LEU A 25 13.30 -5.51 -1.68
CA LEU A 25 12.30 -5.65 -2.74
C LEU A 25 12.30 -4.47 -3.72
N LEU A 26 12.70 -3.29 -3.25
CA LEU A 26 12.64 -2.02 -3.98
C LEU A 26 14.05 -1.49 -4.32
N ASP A 27 15.06 -2.37 -4.34
CA ASP A 27 16.45 -2.09 -4.76
C ASP A 27 17.15 -0.96 -3.96
N GLY A 28 16.78 -0.77 -2.70
CA GLY A 28 17.42 0.18 -1.77
C GLY A 28 16.88 1.61 -1.80
N ASP A 29 15.83 1.89 -2.59
CA ASP A 29 15.26 3.24 -2.76
C ASP A 29 14.17 3.56 -1.71
N ILE A 30 14.29 3.05 -0.48
CA ILE A 30 13.26 3.20 0.56
C ILE A 30 13.79 3.89 1.81
N ASP A 31 13.33 5.12 2.01
CA ASP A 31 13.55 5.85 3.23
C ASP A 31 12.51 5.50 4.30
N ALA A 32 12.88 5.71 5.57
CA ALA A 32 11.93 5.64 6.67
C ALA A 32 10.72 6.57 6.45
N LYS A 33 10.94 7.66 5.69
CA LYS A 33 9.90 8.59 5.27
C LYS A 33 8.83 7.96 4.40
N ASP A 34 9.23 7.16 3.42
CA ASP A 34 8.27 6.52 2.54
C ASP A 34 7.45 5.47 3.30
N ILE A 35 8.05 4.84 4.32
CA ILE A 35 7.35 3.89 5.18
C ILE A 35 6.31 4.59 6.05
N TYR A 36 6.66 5.64 6.81
CA TYR A 36 5.65 6.30 7.66
C TYR A 36 4.61 7.09 6.84
N ASP A 37 4.97 7.57 5.64
CA ASP A 37 4.03 8.15 4.67
C ASP A 37 3.05 7.08 4.15
N ALA A 38 3.54 5.90 3.78
CA ALA A 38 2.71 4.75 3.39
C ALA A 38 1.75 4.32 4.50
N LEU A 39 2.23 4.29 5.74
CA LEU A 39 1.44 3.93 6.91
C LEU A 39 0.43 5.03 7.29
N GLY A 40 0.59 6.26 6.80
CA GLY A 40 -0.22 7.41 7.15
C GLY A 40 -0.06 7.82 8.62
N ILE A 41 1.14 7.67 9.17
CA ILE A 41 1.46 7.98 10.58
C ILE A 41 2.58 9.00 10.68
N SER A 42 2.66 9.69 11.82
CA SER A 42 3.78 10.58 12.11
C SER A 42 5.08 9.80 12.31
N SER A 43 6.22 10.46 12.07
CA SER A 43 7.55 9.89 12.34
C SER A 43 7.69 9.44 13.80
N SER A 44 7.15 10.20 14.76
CA SER A 44 7.17 9.84 16.18
C SER A 44 6.41 8.54 16.47
N THR A 45 5.25 8.36 15.82
CA THR A 45 4.46 7.13 15.93
C THR A 45 5.21 5.96 15.32
N TYR A 46 5.83 6.15 14.16
CA TYR A 46 6.63 5.13 13.48
C TYR A 46 7.78 4.62 14.35
N TYR A 47 8.62 5.52 14.88
CA TYR A 47 9.76 5.10 15.72
C TYR A 47 9.35 4.44 17.04
N ARG A 48 8.10 4.64 17.48
CA ARG A 48 7.53 3.91 18.61
C ARG A 48 7.08 2.50 18.18
N ARG A 49 6.35 2.40 17.07
CA ARG A 49 5.82 1.15 16.52
C ARG A 49 6.90 0.13 16.17
N ILE A 50 8.02 0.56 15.57
CA ILE A 50 9.11 -0.36 15.22
C ILE A 50 9.76 -1.07 16.42
N LYS A 51 9.47 -0.62 17.65
CA LYS A 51 9.93 -1.22 18.91
C LYS A 51 8.85 -2.09 19.57
N GLU A 52 7.66 -2.15 19.00
CA GLU A 52 6.55 -2.95 19.48
C GLU A 52 6.64 -4.36 18.88
N SER A 53 6.33 -5.38 19.68
CA SER A 53 6.42 -6.79 19.25
C SER A 53 5.39 -7.17 18.18
N ASP A 54 4.30 -6.41 18.08
CA ASP A 54 3.23 -6.64 17.10
C ASP A 54 3.51 -5.97 15.75
N TYR A 55 4.63 -5.25 15.62
CA TYR A 55 5.03 -4.61 14.38
C TYR A 55 5.87 -5.56 13.51
N PRO A 56 5.62 -5.66 12.20
CA PRO A 56 4.48 -5.09 11.47
C PRO A 56 3.22 -5.97 11.57
N ASN A 57 2.05 -5.32 11.69
CA ASN A 57 0.76 -6.02 11.68
C ASN A 57 0.12 -6.09 10.28
N ALA A 58 -0.96 -6.86 10.15
CA ALA A 58 -1.63 -7.11 8.87
C ALA A 58 -2.15 -5.83 8.18
N GLU A 59 -2.60 -4.82 8.93
CA GLU A 59 -3.07 -3.55 8.35
C GLU A 59 -1.91 -2.67 7.90
N GLU A 60 -0.80 -2.68 8.63
CA GLU A 60 0.42 -1.96 8.26
C GLU A 60 1.02 -2.53 6.98
N LEU A 61 1.07 -3.87 6.87
CA LEU A 61 1.49 -4.52 5.63
C LEU A 61 0.54 -4.21 4.47
N ARG A 62 -0.77 -4.12 4.71
CA ARG A 62 -1.75 -3.77 3.67
C ARG A 62 -1.48 -2.37 3.11
N ARG A 63 -1.30 -1.38 3.98
CA ARG A 63 -1.02 0.00 3.57
C ARG A 63 0.30 0.13 2.81
N VAL A 64 1.33 -0.59 3.26
CA VAL A 64 2.63 -0.64 2.58
C VAL A 64 2.51 -1.33 1.23
N ALA A 65 1.81 -2.47 1.16
CA ALA A 65 1.54 -3.16 -0.10
C ALA A 65 0.82 -2.25 -1.11
N ASP A 66 -0.25 -1.58 -0.67
CA ASP A 66 -1.03 -0.65 -1.49
C ASP A 66 -0.18 0.51 -2.01
N ARG A 67 0.74 1.05 -1.18
CA ARG A 67 1.59 2.19 -1.54
C ARG A 67 2.72 1.83 -2.51
N PHE A 68 3.39 0.70 -2.27
CA PHE A 68 4.54 0.27 -3.07
C PHE A 68 4.16 -0.69 -4.20
N ALA A 69 2.86 -0.92 -4.41
CA ALA A 69 2.34 -1.89 -5.39
C ALA A 69 2.94 -3.30 -5.22
N LEU A 70 3.12 -3.72 -3.97
CA LEU A 70 3.62 -5.04 -3.61
C LEU A 70 2.47 -6.01 -3.35
N SER A 71 2.74 -7.30 -3.51
CA SER A 71 1.78 -8.35 -3.17
C SER A 71 1.56 -8.42 -1.64
N TYR A 72 0.38 -7.99 -1.20
CA TYR A 72 -0.07 -8.18 0.18
C TYR A 72 0.06 -9.63 0.71
N PRO A 73 -0.40 -10.68 -0.01
CA PRO A 73 -0.28 -12.04 0.48
C PRO A 73 1.18 -12.51 0.63
N ASP A 74 2.08 -12.05 -0.25
CA ASP A 74 3.50 -12.38 -0.11
C ASP A 74 4.10 -11.75 1.16
N LEU A 75 3.76 -10.49 1.46
CA LEU A 75 4.18 -9.85 2.72
C LEU A 75 3.62 -10.59 3.95
N GLN A 76 2.36 -11.03 3.92
CA GLN A 76 1.78 -11.80 5.01
C GLN A 76 2.51 -13.13 5.23
N ILE A 77 2.92 -13.81 4.14
CA ILE A 77 3.74 -15.02 4.22
C ILE A 77 5.10 -14.71 4.83
N GLN A 78 5.73 -13.64 4.35
CA GLN A 78 7.06 -13.25 4.77
C GLN A 78 7.16 -12.93 6.26
N PHE A 79 6.18 -12.22 6.81
CA PHE A 79 6.10 -11.94 8.25
C PHE A 79 5.46 -13.07 9.08
N GLY A 80 5.15 -14.22 8.47
CA GLY A 80 4.53 -15.35 9.16
C GLY A 80 3.17 -15.01 9.78
N LEU A 81 2.43 -14.08 9.16
CA LEU A 81 1.04 -13.78 9.49
C LEU A 81 0.07 -14.72 8.78
N MET A 82 0.52 -15.37 7.71
CA MET A 82 -0.22 -16.36 6.94
C MET A 82 0.76 -17.36 6.32
N SER A 83 0.37 -18.62 6.16
CA SER A 83 1.20 -19.59 5.43
C SER A 83 0.90 -19.55 3.92
N ARG A 84 1.87 -19.98 3.10
CA ARG A 84 1.67 -20.10 1.64
C ARG A 84 0.52 -21.04 1.29
N GLN A 85 0.33 -22.09 2.09
CA GLN A 85 -0.76 -23.05 1.96
C GLN A 85 -2.10 -22.39 2.25
N GLU A 86 -2.20 -21.59 3.31
CA GLU A 86 -3.41 -20.82 3.60
C GLU A 86 -3.73 -19.87 2.46
N VAL A 87 -2.76 -19.11 1.94
CA VAL A 87 -3.00 -18.21 0.79
C VAL A 87 -3.57 -18.98 -0.41
N TRP A 88 -2.97 -20.13 -0.74
CA TRP A 88 -3.45 -20.98 -1.84
C TRP A 88 -4.88 -21.49 -1.60
N SER A 89 -5.16 -21.97 -0.39
CA SER A 89 -6.50 -22.41 0.00
C SER A 89 -7.53 -21.29 -0.06
N TYR A 90 -7.17 -20.05 0.29
CA TYR A 90 -8.06 -18.89 0.16
C TYR A 90 -8.33 -18.54 -1.31
N VAL A 91 -7.31 -18.61 -2.18
CA VAL A 91 -7.47 -18.36 -3.62
C VAL A 91 -8.31 -19.44 -4.30
N GLU A 92 -8.13 -20.71 -3.92
CA GLU A 92 -8.94 -21.83 -4.46
C GLU A 92 -10.36 -21.89 -3.89
N SER A 93 -10.54 -21.53 -2.61
CA SER A 93 -11.84 -21.66 -1.92
C SER A 93 -12.72 -20.42 -2.05
N ALA A 94 -12.20 -19.29 -2.56
CA ALA A 94 -13.00 -18.12 -2.84
C ALA A 94 -13.75 -18.32 -4.17
N PRO A 95 -15.08 -18.60 -4.18
CA PRO A 95 -15.86 -18.31 -5.37
C PRO A 95 -15.71 -16.81 -5.62
N PHE A 96 -15.25 -16.43 -6.80
CA PHE A 96 -15.06 -15.05 -7.26
C PHE A 96 -16.25 -14.14 -6.88
N THR A 97 -16.25 -13.60 -5.66
CA THR A 97 -17.28 -12.72 -5.09
C THR A 97 -16.57 -11.80 -4.11
N THR A 98 -15.66 -10.99 -4.64
CA THR A 98 -15.28 -9.71 -4.05
C THR A 98 -15.11 -8.71 -5.20
N MET A 99 -16.24 -8.13 -5.60
CA MET A 99 -16.24 -6.79 -6.19
C MET A 99 -15.63 -5.82 -5.17
N THR A 100 -14.32 -5.56 -5.23
CA THR A 100 -13.73 -4.23 -5.05
C THR A 100 -12.39 -4.20 -5.77
N ALA A 101 -12.41 -4.55 -7.06
CA ALA A 101 -11.44 -3.98 -7.97
C ALA A 101 -11.78 -2.49 -8.09
N VAL A 102 -11.19 -1.66 -7.24
CA VAL A 102 -10.88 -0.28 -7.63
C VAL A 102 -9.83 -0.42 -8.72
N GLN A 103 -10.34 -0.49 -9.94
CA GLN A 103 -9.57 -0.54 -11.16
C GLN A 103 -8.66 0.69 -11.24
N ASP A 104 -7.40 0.43 -11.55
CA ASP A 104 -6.68 1.09 -12.64
C ASP A 104 -6.95 2.59 -12.83
N ALA A 105 -6.11 3.43 -12.23
CA ALA A 105 -6.00 4.83 -12.64
C ALA A 105 -4.58 5.37 -12.41
N VAL A 106 -3.58 4.74 -13.03
CA VAL A 106 -2.38 5.50 -13.47
C VAL A 106 -2.05 5.13 -14.92
N GLN A 107 -3.07 5.20 -15.76
CA GLN A 107 -2.88 5.39 -17.19
C GLN A 107 -2.31 6.81 -17.41
N THR A 108 -1.03 6.84 -17.75
CA THR A 108 -0.40 7.82 -18.66
C THR A 108 -0.70 9.31 -18.45
N LYS A 109 0.35 10.04 -18.10
CA LYS A 109 0.49 11.49 -18.28
C LYS A 109 -0.13 11.96 -19.60
N GLN A 110 -1.35 12.50 -19.56
CA GLN A 110 -1.86 13.40 -20.58
C GLN A 110 -2.42 14.64 -19.89
N SER A 111 -1.65 15.71 -20.00
CA SER A 111 -2.03 17.07 -19.64
C SER A 111 -3.29 17.46 -20.40
N THR A 112 -4.45 17.40 -19.75
CA THR A 112 -5.68 17.99 -20.24
C THR A 112 -5.72 19.45 -19.77
N ARG A 113 -5.25 20.33 -20.65
CA ARG A 113 -5.55 21.76 -20.55
C ARG A 113 -7.08 21.95 -20.47
N PRO A 114 -7.59 22.83 -19.59
CA PRO A 114 -9.01 23.17 -19.63
C PRO A 114 -9.36 23.80 -20.98
N PRO A 115 -10.50 23.42 -21.61
CA PRO A 115 -10.92 24.01 -22.87
C PRO A 115 -11.29 25.49 -22.65
N LYS A 116 -10.72 26.37 -23.49
CA LYS A 116 -10.99 27.81 -23.49
C LYS A 116 -12.46 28.06 -23.86
N LEU A 117 -13.12 28.96 -23.12
CA LEU A 117 -14.46 29.51 -23.40
C LEU A 117 -14.62 30.14 -24.80
N SER A 118 -13.53 30.33 -25.54
CA SER A 118 -13.51 30.91 -26.89
C SER A 118 -13.98 29.97 -28.01
N GLU A 119 -14.27 28.69 -27.72
CA GLU A 119 -14.79 27.73 -28.71
C GLU A 119 -16.33 27.58 -28.70
N MET A 120 -17.04 28.43 -27.94
CA MET A 120 -18.50 28.52 -28.02
C MET A 120 -18.93 29.11 -29.37
N LYS A 121 -19.23 28.24 -30.34
CA LYS A 121 -19.93 28.64 -31.57
C LYS A 121 -21.37 29.06 -31.22
N PRO A 122 -21.83 30.25 -31.63
CA PRO A 122 -23.24 30.62 -31.55
C PRO A 122 -24.07 29.67 -32.40
N ARG A 123 -25.21 29.17 -31.88
CA ARG A 123 -26.19 28.46 -32.68
C ARG A 123 -26.79 29.43 -33.69
N ALA A 124 -26.59 29.16 -34.98
CA ALA A 124 -27.08 29.95 -36.11
C ALA A 124 -28.50 29.53 -36.56
N ASP A 125 -29.35 29.09 -35.62
CA ASP A 125 -30.68 28.58 -35.94
C ASP A 125 -31.71 29.28 -35.05
N ALA A 126 -32.11 30.48 -35.48
CA ALA A 126 -33.24 31.21 -34.93
C ALA A 126 -34.39 31.14 -35.95
N PRO A 127 -35.53 30.51 -35.61
CA PRO A 127 -36.78 30.77 -36.31
C PRO A 127 -37.43 32.06 -35.75
N PRO A 128 -37.92 32.97 -36.61
CA PRO A 128 -38.52 34.22 -36.19
C PRO A 128 -39.95 34.02 -35.68
N LEU A 129 -40.27 34.59 -34.52
CA LEU A 129 -41.63 34.96 -34.08
C LEU A 129 -41.58 36.27 -33.32
#